data_AF-A0A2E0L2I2-F1
#
_entry.id   AF-A0A2E0L2I2-F1
#
_cell.length_a   1.000
_cell.length_b   1.000
_cell.length_c   1.000
_cell.angle_alpha   90.00
_cell.angle_beta   90.00
_cell.angle_gamma   90.00
#
_symmetry.space_group_name_H-M   'P 1'
#
loop_
_entity.id
_entity.type
_entity.pdbx_description
1 polymer ?
#
loop_
_entity_poly.entity_id
_entity_poly.type
_entity_poly.pdbx_seq_one_letter_code
_entity_poly.pdbx_strand_id
1 'polypeptide(L)'
;MADTDFSARAPALGYLYQIRYALYLLLSSEKEETELALEQLDDVVFEVDGTATELLQLKHHIDSQASLTSLSPDLWKTLRIWSEYIAKKRVSDDIILTLVTTATAPETETSITKHLRPRTGRDSKRIADDLLKLANTSTNKELTQSFTAYKNLTEAQREALVDAIQVLDGSSDIIDTSEKIKQRLQVRLEHREAVYARLEGWWFDRVVRHLKTHKTHTISKIELIDHIVDINEQFLPDALPIDFLHSEPPEPPDPETDQRRFVAQLKIIALKNKQIENAIRDYYRAFEQRSRWQRERLVNISELENYEKDLIDELERERLWREYDTEEEQELQRQGRELFQWAEQADLAIRPQVRAPYVMRGSFHMLANDDPPRIWWHPEFVRRLQEIIELPEPNSDWERRPSEVAHLFNPAFCAGLLRDAIKNFQNEKVDGLPFALLFLILPIILHKPTRELLPRNISKKQHVWLRENPEARIGFAHRTRDIMKISKEGLSFGLQKGAIAITDEGNLVSTSKRLSRKNLVAVEPNLETEVKDIERRAGFVGRWFAQSGSVKTVFIMWGIRP
;
A
#
# COMPACT_ATOMS: atom_id res chain seq x y z
N MET A 1 -5.09 27.76 2.38
CA MET A 1 -3.63 27.93 2.25
C MET A 1 -3.41 28.85 1.08
N ALA A 2 -2.59 29.89 1.25
CA ALA A 2 -2.31 30.86 0.19
C ALA A 2 -1.54 30.17 -0.95
N ASP A 3 -2.10 30.20 -2.15
CA ASP A 3 -1.37 29.86 -3.37
C ASP A 3 -0.35 30.98 -3.59
N THR A 4 0.93 30.66 -3.45
CA THR A 4 1.98 31.62 -3.74
C THR A 4 2.30 31.56 -5.24
N ASP A 5 2.50 32.71 -5.88
CA ASP A 5 2.84 32.84 -7.31
C ASP A 5 4.14 32.12 -7.73
N PHE A 6 4.86 31.51 -6.78
CA PHE A 6 6.09 30.74 -6.96
C PHE A 6 5.96 29.28 -6.50
N SER A 7 4.73 28.76 -6.43
CA SER A 7 4.47 27.38 -6.02
C SER A 7 5.04 26.38 -7.05
N ALA A 8 6.05 25.61 -6.65
CA ALA A 8 6.61 24.52 -7.46
C ALA A 8 5.66 23.31 -7.58
N ARG A 9 4.47 23.38 -6.97
CA ARG A 9 3.48 22.29 -6.94
C ARG A 9 3.00 21.90 -8.33
N ALA A 10 2.60 22.86 -9.16
CA ALA A 10 2.04 22.57 -10.48
C ALA A 10 3.10 21.96 -11.43
N PRO A 11 4.31 22.54 -11.56
CA PRO A 11 5.38 21.92 -12.35
C PRO A 11 5.76 20.53 -11.86
N ALA A 12 5.93 20.34 -10.54
CA ALA A 12 6.29 19.03 -9.98
C ALA A 12 5.23 17.95 -10.27
N LEU A 13 3.94 18.28 -10.14
CA LEU A 13 2.86 17.37 -10.52
C LEU A 13 2.84 17.07 -12.03
N GLY A 14 3.19 18.05 -12.87
CA GLY A 14 3.32 17.86 -14.32
C GLY A 14 4.38 16.80 -14.66
N TYR A 15 5.58 16.90 -14.09
CA TYR A 15 6.64 15.91 -14.32
C TYR A 15 6.28 14.52 -13.79
N LEU A 16 5.71 14.44 -12.58
CA LEU A 16 5.26 13.16 -12.03
C LEU A 16 4.13 12.53 -12.87
N TYR A 17 3.25 13.36 -13.45
CA TYR A 17 2.21 12.91 -14.36
C TYR A 17 2.81 12.31 -15.63
N GLN A 18 3.78 12.97 -16.24
CA GLN A 18 4.46 12.45 -17.44
C GLN A 18 5.07 11.07 -17.18
N ILE A 19 5.80 10.93 -16.08
CA ILE A 19 6.43 9.66 -15.68
C ILE A 19 5.38 8.56 -15.49
N ARG A 20 4.30 8.84 -14.74
CA ARG A 20 3.25 7.85 -14.47
C ARG A 20 2.43 7.51 -15.72
N TYR A 21 2.13 8.51 -16.55
CA TYR A 21 1.36 8.30 -17.77
C TYR A 21 2.15 7.50 -18.82
N ALA A 22 3.48 7.66 -18.87
CA ALA A 22 4.33 6.82 -19.71
C ALA A 22 4.26 5.33 -19.32
N LEU A 23 4.23 5.00 -18.02
CA LEU A 23 3.98 3.63 -17.55
C LEU A 23 2.62 3.13 -18.05
N TYR A 24 1.59 3.96 -17.91
CA TYR A 24 0.24 3.64 -18.40
C TYR A 24 0.23 3.38 -19.91
N LEU A 25 0.90 4.21 -20.70
CA LEU A 25 1.00 4.07 -22.15
C LEU A 25 1.71 2.79 -22.55
N LEU A 26 2.88 2.51 -21.97
CA LEU A 26 3.65 1.30 -22.28
C LEU A 26 2.88 0.03 -21.94
N LEU A 27 2.19 0.02 -20.79
CA LEU A 27 1.33 -1.07 -20.36
C LEU A 27 0.07 -1.21 -21.23
N SER A 28 -0.40 -0.12 -21.83
CA SER A 28 -1.60 -0.10 -22.70
C SER A 28 -1.30 -0.40 -24.16
N SER A 29 -0.04 -0.37 -24.59
CA SER A 29 0.32 -0.64 -25.97
C SER A 29 -0.12 -2.04 -26.37
N GLU A 30 -0.61 -2.22 -27.60
CA GLU A 30 -0.96 -3.54 -28.13
C GLU A 30 0.28 -4.32 -28.57
N LYS A 31 1.30 -3.62 -29.08
CA LYS A 31 2.54 -4.21 -29.60
C LYS A 31 3.50 -4.58 -28.47
N GLU A 32 4.13 -5.74 -28.53
CA GLU A 32 5.07 -6.20 -27.50
C GLU A 32 6.44 -5.55 -27.65
N GLU A 33 6.84 -5.29 -28.89
CA GLU A 33 8.05 -4.59 -29.31
C GLU A 33 8.03 -3.08 -29.07
N THR A 34 7.01 -2.57 -28.36
CA THR A 34 6.91 -1.13 -28.10
C THR A 34 8.03 -0.67 -27.20
N GLU A 35 8.70 0.39 -27.63
CA GLU A 35 9.74 1.06 -26.87
C GLU A 35 9.42 2.55 -26.75
N LEU A 36 9.66 3.11 -25.57
CA LEU A 36 9.49 4.54 -25.36
C LEU A 36 10.72 5.19 -24.73
N ALA A 37 10.89 6.48 -24.96
CA ALA A 37 11.82 7.32 -24.26
C ALA A 37 11.11 8.51 -23.62
N LEU A 38 11.58 8.90 -22.45
CA LEU A 38 11.11 10.09 -21.72
C LEU A 38 12.08 11.27 -21.92
N GLU A 39 11.52 12.47 -22.00
CA GLU A 39 12.27 13.75 -22.04
C GLU A 39 13.33 13.80 -23.15
N GLN A 40 12.97 13.34 -24.35
CA GLN A 40 13.81 13.44 -25.54
C GLN A 40 13.33 14.57 -26.47
N LEU A 41 12.71 14.23 -27.61
CA LEU A 41 12.11 15.19 -28.53
C LEU A 41 10.82 15.77 -27.94
N ASP A 42 10.11 15.01 -27.12
CA ASP A 42 8.92 15.44 -26.41
C ASP A 42 8.87 14.71 -25.06
N ASP A 43 7.81 14.95 -24.29
CA ASP A 43 7.65 14.37 -22.95
C ASP A 43 7.74 12.82 -22.99
N VAL A 44 7.05 12.19 -23.94
CA VAL A 44 7.14 10.75 -24.24
C VAL A 44 7.33 10.56 -25.75
N VAL A 45 8.25 9.69 -26.14
CA VAL A 45 8.57 9.40 -27.55
C VAL A 45 8.49 7.89 -27.75
N PHE A 46 7.66 7.42 -28.69
CA PHE A 46 7.70 6.03 -29.13
C PHE A 46 8.68 5.86 -30.28
N GLU A 47 9.52 4.84 -30.21
CA GLU A 47 10.55 4.56 -31.20
C GLU A 47 10.40 3.14 -31.78
N VAL A 48 10.73 3.01 -33.07
CA VAL A 48 10.92 1.72 -33.74
C VAL A 48 12.28 1.79 -34.43
N ASP A 49 13.17 0.83 -34.13
CA ASP A 49 14.53 0.77 -34.66
C ASP A 49 15.32 2.10 -34.53
N GLY A 50 15.13 2.81 -33.41
CA GLY A 50 15.77 4.11 -33.11
C GLY A 50 15.20 5.30 -33.89
N THR A 51 14.08 5.12 -34.60
CA THR A 51 13.35 6.18 -35.29
C THR A 51 12.08 6.52 -34.53
N ALA A 52 11.88 7.80 -34.20
CA ALA A 52 10.66 8.26 -33.56
C ALA A 52 9.46 8.06 -34.49
N THR A 53 8.43 7.39 -34.00
CA THR A 53 7.18 7.12 -34.72
C THR A 53 6.00 7.90 -34.16
N GLU A 54 6.04 8.23 -32.87
CA GLU A 54 5.05 9.08 -32.22
C GLU A 54 5.72 9.94 -31.13
N LEU A 55 5.41 11.24 -31.13
CA LEU A 55 5.80 12.19 -30.10
C LEU A 55 4.57 12.59 -29.30
N LEU A 56 4.61 12.43 -27.98
CA LEU A 56 3.54 12.83 -27.09
C LEU A 56 3.97 13.99 -26.21
N GLN A 57 3.17 15.05 -26.25
CA GLN A 57 3.31 16.23 -25.42
C GLN A 57 2.18 16.20 -24.38
N LEU A 58 2.53 16.13 -23.09
CA LEU A 58 1.58 15.90 -22.00
C LEU A 58 1.31 17.20 -21.24
N LYS A 59 0.04 17.44 -20.91
CA LYS A 59 -0.42 18.62 -20.17
C LYS A 59 -1.35 18.22 -19.03
N HIS A 60 -0.86 18.40 -17.80
CA HIS A 60 -1.61 18.12 -16.59
C HIS A 60 -2.08 19.41 -15.92
N HIS A 61 -3.39 19.52 -15.72
CA HIS A 61 -4.01 20.62 -14.99
C HIS A 61 -4.41 20.15 -13.59
N ILE A 62 -4.19 20.99 -12.58
CA ILE A 62 -4.67 20.72 -11.22
C ILE A 62 -6.20 20.71 -11.17
N ASP A 63 -6.85 21.53 -12.00
CA ASP A 63 -8.31 21.55 -12.15
C ASP A 63 -8.71 20.87 -13.47
N SER A 64 -9.39 19.73 -13.36
CA SER A 64 -9.92 18.94 -14.47
C SER A 64 -10.96 19.70 -15.34
N GLN A 65 -11.45 20.87 -14.92
CA GLN A 65 -12.40 21.69 -15.70
C GLN A 65 -11.73 22.64 -16.71
N ALA A 66 -10.41 22.56 -16.90
CA ALA A 66 -9.72 23.36 -17.90
C ALA A 66 -10.25 23.08 -19.32
N SER A 67 -10.37 24.13 -20.14
CA SER A 67 -10.84 24.02 -21.53
C SER A 67 -9.72 24.23 -22.53
N LEU A 68 -9.53 23.26 -23.43
CA LEU A 68 -8.57 23.33 -24.53
C LEU A 68 -9.19 24.09 -25.72
N THR A 69 -9.25 25.41 -25.62
CA THR A 69 -9.78 26.26 -26.70
C THR A 69 -8.81 26.37 -27.89
N SER A 70 -9.30 26.83 -29.05
CA SER A 70 -8.48 27.07 -30.26
C SER A 70 -7.37 28.13 -30.08
N LEU A 71 -7.41 28.91 -28.99
CA LEU A 71 -6.37 29.89 -28.62
C LEU A 71 -5.67 29.53 -27.30
N SER A 72 -5.81 28.28 -26.84
CA SER A 72 -5.17 27.82 -25.61
C SER A 72 -3.64 27.89 -25.73
N PRO A 73 -2.94 28.35 -24.67
CA PRO A 73 -1.48 28.34 -24.64
C PRO A 73 -0.90 26.94 -24.80
N ASP A 74 -1.55 25.92 -24.25
CA ASP A 74 -1.15 24.51 -24.39
C ASP A 74 -1.07 24.09 -25.86
N LEU A 75 -2.12 24.36 -26.64
CA LEU A 75 -2.11 24.05 -28.07
C LEU A 75 -0.99 24.82 -28.80
N TRP A 76 -0.93 26.15 -28.62
CA TRP A 76 -0.04 26.98 -29.44
C TRP A 76 1.43 26.84 -29.05
N LYS A 77 1.76 26.60 -27.78
CA LYS A 77 3.14 26.30 -27.36
C LYS A 77 3.59 24.95 -27.91
N THR A 78 2.72 23.95 -27.94
CA THR A 78 2.99 22.66 -28.58
C THR A 78 3.14 22.79 -30.10
N LEU A 79 2.21 23.47 -30.79
CA LEU A 79 2.28 23.72 -32.22
C LEU A 79 3.58 24.43 -32.62
N ARG A 80 4.10 25.32 -31.79
CA ARG A 80 5.38 25.98 -32.03
C ARG A 80 6.52 24.97 -32.13
N ILE A 81 6.63 24.09 -31.14
CA ILE A 81 7.69 23.07 -31.07
C ILE A 81 7.61 22.17 -32.31
N TRP A 82 6.43 21.66 -32.62
CA TRP A 82 6.21 20.79 -33.77
C TRP A 82 6.40 21.50 -35.13
N SER A 83 6.04 22.78 -35.23
CA SER A 83 6.36 23.58 -36.42
C SER A 83 7.87 23.65 -36.65
N GLU A 84 8.66 23.81 -35.60
CA GLU A 84 10.12 23.78 -35.72
C GLU A 84 10.65 22.40 -36.11
N TYR A 85 10.03 21.32 -35.64
CA TYR A 85 10.43 19.94 -36.00
C TYR A 85 10.23 19.68 -37.48
N ILE A 86 9.07 20.04 -38.03
CA ILE A 86 8.77 19.88 -39.45
C ILE A 86 9.61 20.83 -40.30
N ALA A 87 9.73 22.10 -39.91
CA ALA A 87 10.53 23.07 -40.66
C ALA A 87 12.00 22.65 -40.80
N LYS A 88 12.56 22.04 -39.74
CA LYS A 88 13.96 21.59 -39.68
C LYS A 88 14.14 20.12 -40.08
N LYS A 89 13.09 19.42 -40.53
CA LYS A 89 13.08 17.98 -40.86
C LYS A 89 13.72 17.10 -39.76
N ARG A 90 13.32 17.34 -38.51
CA ARG A 90 13.79 16.59 -37.33
C ARG A 90 13.01 15.31 -37.05
N VAL A 91 11.87 15.15 -37.72
CA VAL A 91 10.95 14.02 -37.60
C VAL A 91 10.68 13.48 -39.00
N SER A 92 10.25 12.22 -39.09
CA SER A 92 9.86 11.59 -40.35
C SER A 92 8.53 12.17 -40.87
N ASP A 93 8.24 11.93 -42.15
CA ASP A 93 7.01 12.42 -42.79
C ASP A 93 5.75 11.66 -42.31
N ASP A 94 5.92 10.47 -41.72
CA ASP A 94 4.87 9.60 -41.18
C ASP A 94 4.70 9.72 -39.64
N ILE A 95 5.36 10.70 -39.01
CA ILE A 95 5.31 10.91 -37.57
C ILE A 95 3.88 11.20 -37.07
N ILE A 96 3.55 10.66 -35.90
CA ILE A 96 2.33 11.04 -35.16
C ILE A 96 2.72 12.03 -34.04
N LEU A 97 1.95 13.12 -33.90
CA LEU A 97 2.18 14.16 -32.91
C LEU A 97 0.97 14.29 -31.99
N THR A 98 1.05 13.74 -30.79
CA THR A 98 -0.11 13.59 -29.90
C THR A 98 -0.04 14.57 -28.72
N LEU A 99 -1.02 15.46 -28.62
CA LEU A 99 -1.21 16.32 -27.45
C LEU A 99 -2.16 15.59 -26.49
N VAL A 100 -1.63 15.13 -25.38
CA VAL A 100 -2.41 14.51 -24.30
C VAL A 100 -2.67 15.56 -23.23
N THR A 101 -3.93 15.82 -22.92
CA THR A 101 -4.27 16.82 -21.90
C THR A 101 -5.45 16.41 -21.04
N THR A 102 -5.41 16.80 -19.77
CA THR A 102 -6.56 16.67 -18.85
C THR A 102 -7.66 17.70 -19.15
N ALA A 103 -7.36 18.76 -19.89
CA ALA A 103 -8.35 19.74 -20.33
C ALA A 103 -9.27 19.13 -21.40
N THR A 104 -10.49 19.63 -21.54
CA THR A 104 -11.45 19.16 -22.56
C THR A 104 -11.62 20.19 -23.68
N ALA A 105 -11.61 19.75 -24.93
CA ALA A 105 -11.89 20.57 -26.09
C ALA A 105 -13.39 20.92 -26.16
N PRO A 106 -13.77 22.17 -26.49
CA PRO A 106 -15.17 22.52 -26.69
C PRO A 106 -15.81 21.70 -27.82
N GLU A 107 -17.05 21.25 -27.63
CA GLU A 107 -17.80 20.44 -28.61
C GLU A 107 -18.37 21.23 -29.80
N THR A 108 -18.12 22.54 -29.88
CA THR A 108 -18.63 23.39 -30.95
C THR A 108 -17.96 23.09 -32.30
N GLU A 109 -18.70 23.24 -33.41
CA GLU A 109 -18.13 23.04 -34.76
C GLU A 109 -17.05 24.06 -35.13
N THR A 110 -16.96 25.17 -34.41
CA THR A 110 -15.90 26.18 -34.54
C THR A 110 -14.62 25.83 -33.76
N SER A 111 -14.65 24.77 -32.96
CA SER A 111 -13.53 24.34 -32.13
C SER A 111 -12.51 23.59 -32.97
N ILE A 112 -11.33 24.18 -33.18
CA ILE A 112 -10.25 23.54 -33.94
C ILE A 112 -9.72 22.32 -33.18
N THR A 113 -9.63 22.41 -31.85
CA THR A 113 -9.12 21.34 -30.99
C THR A 113 -10.01 20.09 -31.03
N LYS A 114 -11.33 20.25 -31.19
CA LYS A 114 -12.25 19.13 -31.48
C LYS A 114 -11.90 18.45 -32.80
N HIS A 115 -11.63 19.22 -33.85
CA HIS A 115 -11.32 18.69 -35.18
C HIS A 115 -9.96 18.02 -35.30
N LEU A 116 -9.07 18.28 -34.33
CA LEU A 116 -7.75 17.65 -34.17
C LEU A 116 -7.78 16.32 -33.38
N ARG A 117 -8.94 15.88 -32.86
CA ARG A 117 -9.09 14.54 -32.29
C ARG A 117 -8.81 13.45 -33.36
N PRO A 118 -8.40 12.22 -32.96
CA PRO A 118 -8.23 11.11 -33.90
C PRO A 118 -9.53 10.83 -34.67
N ARG A 119 -9.51 10.98 -36.00
CA ARG A 119 -10.65 10.67 -36.88
C ARG A 119 -10.22 10.39 -38.31
N THR A 120 -11.00 9.58 -39.02
CA THR A 120 -10.83 9.37 -40.47
C THR A 120 -11.41 10.54 -41.28
N GLY A 121 -10.84 10.84 -42.45
CA GLY A 121 -11.35 11.86 -43.36
C GLY A 121 -11.25 13.29 -42.82
N ARG A 122 -10.12 13.62 -42.18
CA ARG A 122 -9.84 14.98 -41.72
C ARG A 122 -9.68 15.93 -42.90
N ASP A 123 -10.31 17.11 -42.80
CA ASP A 123 -10.09 18.21 -43.75
C ASP A 123 -8.92 19.06 -43.24
N SER A 124 -7.72 18.53 -43.44
CA SER A 124 -6.49 19.09 -42.88
C SER A 124 -6.15 20.45 -43.47
N LYS A 125 -6.50 20.67 -44.74
CA LYS A 125 -6.38 21.97 -45.39
C LYS A 125 -7.24 23.03 -44.70
N ARG A 126 -8.53 22.76 -44.49
CA ARG A 126 -9.41 23.69 -43.79
C ARG A 126 -8.91 24.01 -42.38
N ILE A 127 -8.50 22.99 -41.63
CA ILE A 127 -7.98 23.18 -40.27
C ILE A 127 -6.69 24.01 -40.29
N ALA A 128 -5.79 23.75 -41.24
CA ALA A 128 -4.56 24.50 -41.42
C ALA A 128 -4.82 25.99 -41.72
N ASP A 129 -5.80 26.28 -42.56
CA ASP A 129 -6.27 27.63 -42.90
C ASP A 129 -6.93 28.33 -41.71
N ASP A 130 -7.76 27.62 -40.94
CA ASP A 130 -8.40 28.13 -39.73
C ASP A 130 -7.35 28.50 -38.66
N LEU A 131 -6.32 27.67 -38.46
CA LEU A 131 -5.18 27.96 -37.60
C LEU A 131 -4.38 29.17 -38.11
N LEU A 132 -4.13 29.25 -39.41
CA LEU A 132 -3.40 30.38 -40.01
C LEU A 132 -4.16 31.69 -39.84
N LYS A 133 -5.49 31.66 -40.03
CA LYS A 133 -6.36 32.81 -39.78
C LYS A 133 -6.28 33.26 -38.34
N LEU A 134 -6.39 32.35 -37.37
CA LEU A 134 -6.24 32.68 -35.95
C LEU A 134 -4.86 33.29 -35.64
N ALA A 135 -3.79 32.72 -36.18
CA ALA A 135 -2.41 33.22 -36.00
C ALA A 135 -2.19 34.62 -36.60
N ASN A 136 -3.00 35.01 -37.59
CA ASN A 136 -2.95 36.34 -38.20
C ASN A 136 -3.84 37.36 -37.46
N THR A 137 -4.97 36.94 -36.90
CA THR A 137 -5.94 37.85 -36.27
C THR A 137 -5.78 38.00 -34.76
N SER A 138 -5.13 37.04 -34.10
CA SER A 138 -4.98 37.04 -32.64
C SER A 138 -4.07 38.18 -32.16
N THR A 139 -4.49 38.85 -31.10
CA THR A 139 -3.72 39.91 -30.42
C THR A 139 -3.02 39.41 -29.15
N ASN A 140 -3.09 38.10 -28.86
CA ASN A 140 -2.48 37.51 -27.68
C ASN A 140 -0.94 37.59 -27.76
N LYS A 141 -0.37 38.52 -26.98
CA LYS A 141 1.08 38.77 -26.96
C LYS A 141 1.90 37.59 -26.46
N GLU A 142 1.37 36.77 -25.55
CA GLU A 142 2.07 35.59 -25.00
C GLU A 142 2.39 34.56 -26.09
N LEU A 143 1.51 34.42 -27.09
CA LEU A 143 1.61 33.40 -28.14
C LEU A 143 2.27 33.89 -29.43
N THR A 144 2.84 35.09 -29.42
CA THR A 144 3.46 35.71 -30.61
C THR A 144 4.51 34.81 -31.27
N GLN A 145 5.39 34.19 -30.46
CA GLN A 145 6.42 33.30 -30.97
C GLN A 145 5.82 32.03 -31.58
N SER A 146 4.74 31.51 -30.98
CA SER A 146 4.00 30.35 -31.51
C SER A 146 3.33 30.64 -32.84
N PHE A 147 2.62 31.76 -32.95
CA PHE A 147 2.01 32.20 -34.20
C PHE A 147 3.05 32.42 -35.29
N THR A 148 4.21 32.97 -34.93
CA THR A 148 5.30 33.22 -35.89
C THR A 148 5.89 31.92 -36.43
N ALA A 149 6.17 30.93 -35.56
CA ALA A 149 6.68 29.63 -35.98
C ALA A 149 5.73 28.93 -36.97
N TYR A 150 4.42 28.94 -36.69
CA TYR A 150 3.41 28.33 -37.57
C TYR A 150 3.25 29.08 -38.89
N LYS A 151 3.29 30.42 -38.89
CA LYS A 151 3.19 31.24 -40.10
C LYS A 151 4.38 31.07 -41.05
N ASN A 152 5.56 30.75 -40.51
CA ASN A 152 6.77 30.53 -41.30
C ASN A 152 6.78 29.19 -42.05
N LEU A 153 5.86 28.27 -41.74
CA LEU A 153 5.67 27.05 -42.52
C LEU A 153 5.14 27.38 -43.92
N THR A 154 5.45 26.53 -44.89
CA THR A 154 4.76 26.54 -46.20
C THR A 154 3.34 25.96 -46.07
N GLU A 155 2.49 26.15 -47.08
CA GLU A 155 1.14 25.56 -47.11
C GLU A 155 1.19 24.04 -46.95
N ALA A 156 2.04 23.37 -47.75
CA ALA A 156 2.25 21.93 -47.66
C ALA A 156 2.74 21.48 -46.27
N GLN A 157 3.63 22.23 -45.62
CA GLN A 157 4.10 21.91 -44.27
C GLN A 157 3.02 22.10 -43.20
N ARG A 158 2.12 23.08 -43.34
CA ARG A 158 0.98 23.25 -42.43
C ARG A 158 -0.02 22.11 -42.56
N GLU A 159 -0.33 21.71 -43.80
CA GLU A 159 -1.21 20.56 -44.05
C GLU A 159 -0.60 19.28 -43.45
N ALA A 160 0.68 19.00 -43.73
CA ALA A 160 1.40 17.86 -43.16
C ALA A 160 1.45 17.90 -41.62
N LEU A 161 1.65 19.07 -41.01
CA LEU A 161 1.59 19.22 -39.55
C LEU A 161 0.21 18.85 -39.01
N VAL A 162 -0.86 19.35 -39.64
CA VAL A 162 -2.24 19.06 -39.21
C VAL A 162 -2.60 17.60 -39.42
N ASP A 163 -2.08 16.95 -40.46
CA ASP A 163 -2.26 15.51 -40.68
C ASP A 163 -1.61 14.67 -39.56
N ALA A 164 -0.41 15.05 -39.13
CA ALA A 164 0.32 14.36 -38.07
C ALA A 164 -0.31 14.52 -36.67
N ILE A 165 -1.04 15.61 -36.41
CA ILE A 165 -1.52 15.95 -35.07
C ILE A 165 -2.69 15.07 -34.60
N GLN A 166 -2.65 14.67 -33.34
CA GLN A 166 -3.77 14.08 -32.62
C GLN A 166 -3.95 14.78 -31.27
N VAL A 167 -5.20 15.07 -30.89
CA VAL A 167 -5.52 15.61 -29.57
C VAL A 167 -6.30 14.56 -28.77
N LEU A 168 -5.72 14.14 -27.65
CA LEU A 168 -6.34 13.28 -26.65
C LEU A 168 -6.71 14.13 -25.42
N ASP A 169 -7.85 14.81 -25.52
CA ASP A 169 -8.40 15.68 -24.47
C ASP A 169 -9.22 14.88 -23.44
N GLY A 170 -9.44 15.46 -22.25
CA GLY A 170 -10.14 14.79 -21.15
C GLY A 170 -9.42 13.54 -20.64
N SER A 171 -8.09 13.49 -20.78
CA SER A 171 -7.28 12.41 -20.23
C SER A 171 -7.34 12.37 -18.70
N SER A 172 -7.14 11.19 -18.12
CA SER A 172 -7.12 11.02 -16.66
C SER A 172 -6.03 11.86 -16.01
N ASP A 173 -6.30 12.40 -14.83
CA ASP A 173 -5.28 13.09 -14.04
C ASP A 173 -4.26 12.10 -13.44
N ILE A 174 -3.28 12.62 -12.71
CA ILE A 174 -2.23 11.80 -12.10
C ILE A 174 -2.77 10.77 -11.08
N ILE A 175 -3.87 11.05 -10.41
CA ILE A 175 -4.49 10.15 -9.41
C ILE A 175 -5.24 9.05 -10.15
N ASP A 176 -6.13 9.40 -11.07
CA ASP A 176 -6.95 8.46 -11.84
C ASP A 176 -6.11 7.58 -12.77
N THR A 177 -4.97 8.08 -13.26
CA THR A 177 -4.03 7.29 -14.05
C THR A 177 -3.48 6.11 -13.25
N SER A 178 -3.26 6.27 -11.93
CA SER A 178 -2.81 5.15 -11.08
C SER A 178 -3.85 4.02 -11.05
N GLU A 179 -5.13 4.35 -10.99
CA GLU A 179 -6.22 3.37 -11.03
C GLU A 179 -6.32 2.66 -12.38
N LYS A 180 -6.08 3.38 -13.48
CA LYS A 180 -6.02 2.78 -14.82
C LYS A 180 -4.85 1.81 -15.00
N ILE A 181 -3.69 2.09 -14.39
CA ILE A 181 -2.55 1.17 -14.36
C ILE A 181 -2.91 -0.08 -13.55
N LYS A 182 -3.42 0.10 -12.33
CA LYS A 182 -3.85 -1.00 -11.45
C LYS A 182 -4.85 -1.95 -12.12
N GLN A 183 -5.78 -1.42 -12.92
CA GLN A 183 -6.76 -2.22 -13.65
C GLN A 183 -6.16 -3.11 -14.74
N ARG A 184 -4.96 -2.78 -15.24
CA ARG A 184 -4.24 -3.55 -16.26
C ARG A 184 -3.33 -4.63 -15.67
N LEU A 185 -3.06 -4.59 -14.37
CA LEU A 185 -2.26 -5.61 -13.69
C LEU A 185 -3.04 -6.92 -13.59
N GLN A 186 -2.50 -7.98 -14.18
CA GLN A 186 -3.08 -9.32 -14.16
C GLN A 186 -2.78 -10.05 -12.84
N VAL A 187 -3.31 -9.52 -11.74
CA VAL A 187 -3.06 -10.02 -10.38
C VAL A 187 -4.34 -10.16 -9.57
N ARG A 188 -4.29 -10.97 -8.50
CA ARG A 188 -5.40 -11.09 -7.55
C ARG A 188 -5.74 -9.72 -6.98
N LEU A 189 -7.04 -9.42 -6.87
CA LEU A 189 -7.52 -8.12 -6.42
C LEU A 189 -6.94 -7.70 -5.06
N GLU A 190 -6.75 -8.66 -4.15
CA GLU A 190 -6.18 -8.45 -2.82
C GLU A 190 -4.70 -8.07 -2.82
N HIS A 191 -3.94 -8.42 -3.88
CA HIS A 191 -2.51 -8.08 -4.02
C HIS A 191 -2.27 -6.87 -4.91
N ARG A 192 -3.30 -6.36 -5.60
CA ARG A 192 -3.17 -5.32 -6.62
C ARG A 192 -2.44 -4.06 -6.14
N GLU A 193 -2.77 -3.57 -4.95
CA GLU A 193 -2.10 -2.41 -4.37
C GLU A 193 -0.62 -2.68 -4.06
N ALA A 194 -0.32 -3.86 -3.50
CA ALA A 194 1.03 -4.27 -3.13
C ALA A 194 1.93 -4.49 -4.37
N VAL A 195 1.38 -5.05 -5.45
CA VAL A 195 2.05 -5.20 -6.74
C VAL A 195 2.26 -3.83 -7.40
N TYR A 196 1.22 -2.99 -7.44
CA TYR A 196 1.32 -1.65 -8.01
C TYR A 196 2.39 -0.79 -7.31
N ALA A 197 2.44 -0.81 -5.98
CA ALA A 197 3.42 -0.04 -5.22
C ALA A 197 4.87 -0.46 -5.55
N ARG A 198 5.12 -1.75 -5.76
CA ARG A 198 6.44 -2.27 -6.15
C ARG A 198 6.77 -1.93 -7.60
N LEU A 199 5.80 -2.09 -8.51
CA LEU A 199 5.94 -1.71 -9.92
C LEU A 199 6.23 -0.22 -10.08
N GLU A 200 5.47 0.63 -9.39
CA GLU A 200 5.65 2.08 -9.43
C GLU A 200 7.03 2.46 -8.88
N GLY A 201 7.44 1.89 -7.73
CA GLY A 201 8.76 2.12 -7.16
C GLY A 201 9.89 1.78 -8.13
N TRP A 202 9.82 0.61 -8.77
CA TRP A 202 10.79 0.22 -9.81
C TRP A 202 10.75 1.15 -11.01
N TRP A 203 9.56 1.48 -11.52
CA TRP A 203 9.40 2.34 -12.69
C TRP A 203 10.05 3.70 -12.46
N PHE A 204 9.83 4.32 -11.30
CA PHE A 204 10.47 5.59 -10.95
C PHE A 204 12.01 5.46 -10.91
N ASP A 205 12.56 4.41 -10.29
CA ASP A 205 14.02 4.18 -10.28
C ASP A 205 14.55 3.99 -11.71
N ARG A 206 13.85 3.22 -12.54
CA ARG A 206 14.21 2.97 -13.93
C ARG A 206 14.20 4.25 -14.77
N VAL A 207 13.20 5.10 -14.57
CA VAL A 207 13.10 6.42 -15.22
C VAL A 207 14.20 7.36 -14.74
N VAL A 208 14.56 7.36 -13.45
CA VAL A 208 15.70 8.15 -12.95
C VAL A 208 17.00 7.74 -13.64
N ARG A 209 17.24 6.43 -13.82
CA ARG A 209 18.42 5.93 -14.56
C ARG A 209 18.37 6.32 -16.05
N HIS A 210 17.20 6.24 -16.67
CA HIS A 210 16.96 6.68 -18.05
C HIS A 210 17.35 8.15 -18.24
N LEU A 211 16.78 9.05 -17.43
CA LEU A 211 17.04 10.49 -17.53
C LEU A 211 18.51 10.85 -17.27
N LYS A 212 19.18 10.12 -16.36
CA LYS A 212 20.59 10.37 -16.03
C LYS A 212 21.57 9.96 -17.14
N THR A 213 21.24 8.94 -17.93
CA THR A 213 22.22 8.29 -18.80
C THR A 213 22.46 9.01 -20.13
N HIS A 214 21.67 10.05 -20.49
CA HIS A 214 21.76 10.88 -21.70
C HIS A 214 21.89 10.13 -23.05
N LYS A 215 21.85 8.80 -23.03
CA LYS A 215 21.93 7.94 -24.22
C LYS A 215 20.53 7.56 -24.67
N THR A 216 20.41 7.29 -25.97
CA THR A 216 19.24 6.80 -26.72
C THR A 216 18.78 5.40 -26.28
N HIS A 217 18.79 5.08 -24.99
CA HIS A 217 18.23 3.82 -24.50
C HIS A 217 16.76 4.07 -24.23
N THR A 218 15.90 3.40 -24.98
CA THR A 218 14.48 3.34 -24.70
C THR A 218 14.22 2.47 -23.46
N ILE A 219 12.98 2.51 -23.00
CA ILE A 219 12.42 1.58 -22.04
C ILE A 219 11.45 0.71 -22.84
N SER A 220 11.75 -0.58 -22.93
CA SER A 220 10.94 -1.52 -23.71
C SER A 220 9.78 -2.06 -22.88
N LYS A 221 8.68 -2.38 -23.56
CA LYS A 221 7.54 -3.05 -22.93
C LYS A 221 7.93 -4.46 -22.44
N ILE A 222 8.83 -5.14 -23.14
CA ILE A 222 9.36 -6.44 -22.71
C ILE A 222 10.00 -6.33 -21.32
N GLU A 223 10.88 -5.34 -21.11
CA GLU A 223 11.49 -5.07 -19.79
C GLU A 223 10.42 -4.84 -18.70
N LEU A 224 9.38 -4.06 -19.01
CA LEU A 224 8.26 -3.81 -18.10
C LEU A 224 7.50 -5.09 -17.76
N ILE A 225 7.20 -5.94 -18.75
CA ILE A 225 6.46 -7.18 -18.56
C ILE A 225 7.28 -8.19 -17.76
N ASP A 226 8.57 -8.37 -18.08
CA ASP A 226 9.47 -9.23 -17.33
C ASP A 226 9.51 -8.82 -15.85
N HIS A 227 9.60 -7.51 -15.57
CA HIS A 227 9.57 -7.03 -14.19
C HIS A 227 8.22 -7.25 -13.49
N ILE A 228 7.10 -7.12 -14.21
CA ILE A 228 5.77 -7.44 -13.66
C ILE A 228 5.70 -8.93 -13.31
N VAL A 229 6.24 -9.81 -14.14
CA VAL A 229 6.32 -11.25 -13.87
C VAL A 229 7.14 -11.50 -12.60
N ASP A 230 8.34 -10.92 -12.48
CA ASP A 230 9.19 -11.03 -11.29
C ASP A 230 8.47 -10.57 -10.00
N ILE A 231 7.70 -9.48 -10.08
CA ILE A 231 6.89 -9.02 -8.95
C ILE A 231 5.81 -10.06 -8.65
N ASN A 232 5.09 -10.56 -9.65
CA ASN A 232 3.98 -11.50 -9.45
C ASN A 232 4.43 -12.83 -8.84
N GLU A 233 5.62 -13.32 -9.19
CA GLU A 233 6.19 -14.54 -8.62
C GLU A 233 6.36 -14.44 -7.09
N GLN A 234 6.58 -13.24 -6.55
CA GLN A 234 6.68 -13.00 -5.11
C GLN A 234 5.34 -13.14 -4.37
N PHE A 235 4.21 -13.19 -5.08
CA PHE A 235 2.86 -13.35 -4.52
C PHE A 235 2.26 -14.74 -4.79
N LEU A 236 3.08 -15.70 -5.25
CA LEU A 236 2.65 -17.10 -5.36
C LEU A 236 2.36 -17.72 -3.98
N PRO A 237 1.55 -18.80 -3.90
CA PRO A 237 1.17 -19.41 -2.63
C PRO A 237 2.35 -19.88 -1.76
N ASP A 238 3.49 -20.20 -2.37
CA ASP A 238 4.71 -20.69 -1.73
C ASP A 238 5.80 -19.60 -1.57
N ALA A 239 5.49 -18.35 -1.93
CA ALA A 239 6.39 -17.21 -1.89
C ALA A 239 5.81 -16.04 -1.08
N LEU A 240 6.68 -15.12 -0.67
CA LEU A 240 6.34 -13.81 -0.11
C LEU A 240 7.36 -12.77 -0.59
N PRO A 241 6.96 -11.50 -0.79
CA PRO A 241 7.89 -10.45 -1.17
C PRO A 241 8.90 -10.16 -0.06
N ILE A 242 10.16 -9.93 -0.42
CA ILE A 242 11.25 -9.62 0.50
C ILE A 242 11.63 -8.15 0.32
N ASP A 243 11.18 -7.29 1.23
CA ASP A 243 11.32 -5.84 1.13
C ASP A 243 12.44 -5.28 2.02
N PHE A 244 12.88 -6.03 3.04
CA PHE A 244 13.80 -5.53 4.08
C PHE A 244 15.20 -6.17 4.04
N LEU A 245 15.56 -6.86 2.95
CA LEU A 245 16.83 -7.59 2.83
C LEU A 245 18.07 -6.73 3.09
N HIS A 246 18.03 -5.48 2.64
CA HIS A 246 19.14 -4.52 2.76
C HIS A 246 18.79 -3.32 3.62
N SER A 247 17.70 -3.38 4.38
CA SER A 247 17.29 -2.29 5.25
C SER A 247 18.17 -2.24 6.50
N GLU A 248 18.40 -1.04 7.00
CA GLU A 248 19.04 -0.81 8.30
C GLU A 248 18.01 -0.21 9.28
N PRO A 249 18.16 -0.45 10.59
CA PRO A 249 17.36 0.25 11.58
C PRO A 249 17.61 1.77 11.53
N PRO A 250 16.64 2.61 11.94
CA PRO A 250 16.78 4.07 11.94
C PRO A 250 17.97 4.56 12.77
N GLU A 251 18.25 3.87 13.87
CA GLU A 251 19.39 4.11 14.75
C GLU A 251 20.37 2.92 14.65
N PRO A 252 21.70 3.17 14.64
CA PRO A 252 22.69 2.10 14.65
C PRO A 252 22.48 1.17 15.85
N PRO A 253 22.61 -0.16 15.67
CA PRO A 253 22.53 -1.10 16.78
C PRO A 253 23.57 -0.80 17.86
N ASP A 254 23.12 -0.65 19.11
CA ASP A 254 23.98 -0.48 20.28
C ASP A 254 23.64 -1.54 21.33
N PRO A 255 24.40 -2.65 21.40
CA PRO A 255 24.18 -3.70 22.38
C PRO A 255 24.16 -3.22 23.82
N GLU A 256 24.89 -2.15 24.18
CA GLU A 256 25.03 -1.72 25.58
C GLU A 256 23.76 -1.07 26.11
N THR A 257 23.12 -0.24 25.29
CA THR A 257 21.93 0.52 25.68
C THR A 257 20.62 -0.20 25.36
N ASP A 258 20.64 -1.19 24.47
CA ASP A 258 19.46 -1.93 24.05
C ASP A 258 18.84 -2.77 25.20
N GLN A 259 17.59 -2.45 25.53
CA GLN A 259 16.84 -3.04 26.65
C GLN A 259 15.96 -4.21 26.23
N ARG A 260 15.99 -4.63 24.97
CA ARG A 260 15.16 -5.75 24.49
C ARG A 260 15.58 -7.05 25.17
N ARG A 261 14.61 -7.88 25.55
CA ARG A 261 14.85 -9.11 26.32
C ARG A 261 15.75 -10.08 25.57
N PHE A 262 15.58 -10.22 24.26
CA PHE A 262 16.45 -11.10 23.49
C PHE A 262 17.91 -10.63 23.54
N VAL A 263 18.19 -9.32 23.52
CA VAL A 263 19.55 -8.78 23.66
C VAL A 263 20.13 -9.11 25.03
N ALA A 264 19.34 -8.96 26.09
CA ALA A 264 19.75 -9.37 27.43
C ALA A 264 20.08 -10.87 27.49
N GLN A 265 19.28 -11.73 26.84
CA GLN A 265 19.58 -13.16 26.74
C GLN A 265 20.88 -13.45 25.99
N LEU A 266 21.16 -12.74 24.88
CA LEU A 266 22.41 -12.91 24.13
C LEU A 266 23.65 -12.49 24.95
N LYS A 267 23.52 -11.47 25.81
CA LYS A 267 24.57 -11.10 26.76
C LYS A 267 24.81 -12.20 27.81
N ILE A 268 23.75 -12.84 28.31
CA ILE A 268 23.85 -13.92 29.31
C ILE A 268 24.67 -15.11 28.77
N ILE A 269 24.50 -15.48 27.49
CA ILE A 269 25.32 -16.53 26.86
C ILE A 269 26.68 -16.02 26.33
N ALA A 270 27.07 -14.80 26.70
CA ALA A 270 28.34 -14.15 26.36
C ALA A 270 28.62 -14.05 24.85
N LEU A 271 27.63 -13.64 24.04
CA LEU A 271 27.89 -13.27 22.64
C LEU A 271 28.73 -12.00 22.55
N LYS A 272 29.52 -11.89 21.47
CA LYS A 272 30.29 -10.67 21.18
C LYS A 272 29.37 -9.56 20.66
N ASN A 273 29.67 -8.31 20.97
CA ASN A 273 28.86 -7.14 20.55
C ASN A 273 28.53 -7.13 19.05
N LYS A 274 29.49 -7.43 18.16
CA LYS A 274 29.21 -7.53 16.71
C LYS A 274 28.16 -8.58 16.33
N GLN A 275 28.09 -9.70 17.06
CA GLN A 275 27.08 -10.72 16.83
C GLN A 275 25.71 -10.24 17.32
N ILE A 276 25.67 -9.53 18.45
CA ILE A 276 24.45 -8.91 18.98
C ILE A 276 23.94 -7.82 18.05
N GLU A 277 24.82 -6.98 17.49
CA GLU A 277 24.46 -5.97 16.48
C GLU A 277 23.81 -6.60 15.25
N ASN A 278 24.31 -7.75 14.79
CA ASN A 278 23.70 -8.49 13.68
C ASN A 278 22.32 -9.05 14.06
N ALA A 279 22.19 -9.63 15.26
CA ALA A 279 20.90 -10.10 15.77
C ALA A 279 19.88 -8.97 15.89
N ILE A 280 20.31 -7.77 16.29
CA ILE A 280 19.44 -6.57 16.31
C ILE A 280 18.96 -6.20 14.91
N ARG A 281 19.83 -6.26 13.89
CA ARG A 281 19.44 -6.02 12.49
C ARG A 281 18.45 -7.07 12.00
N ASP A 282 18.70 -8.35 12.28
CA ASP A 282 17.82 -9.43 11.85
C ASP A 282 16.45 -9.35 12.55
N TYR A 283 16.41 -9.02 13.85
CA TYR A 283 15.19 -8.71 14.58
C TYR A 283 14.40 -7.59 13.89
N TYR A 284 15.04 -6.46 13.59
CA TYR A 284 14.39 -5.31 12.97
C TYR A 284 13.82 -5.66 11.59
N ARG A 285 14.63 -6.29 10.73
CA ARG A 285 14.22 -6.68 9.38
C ARG A 285 13.07 -7.68 9.41
N ALA A 286 13.13 -8.69 10.29
CA ALA A 286 12.05 -9.67 10.42
C ALA A 286 10.76 -9.04 10.93
N PHE A 287 10.84 -8.20 11.97
CA PHE A 287 9.70 -7.49 12.54
C PHE A 287 9.02 -6.61 11.48
N GLU A 288 9.78 -5.80 10.76
CA GLU A 288 9.25 -4.91 9.72
C GLU A 288 8.68 -5.71 8.53
N GLN A 289 9.39 -6.77 8.11
CA GLN A 289 8.94 -7.64 7.01
C GLN A 289 7.62 -8.33 7.35
N ARG A 290 7.52 -8.95 8.53
CA ARG A 290 6.32 -9.64 9.00
C ARG A 290 5.17 -8.67 9.21
N SER A 291 5.44 -7.49 9.78
CA SER A 291 4.46 -6.40 9.92
C SER A 291 3.93 -5.93 8.57
N ARG A 292 4.80 -5.81 7.55
CA ARG A 292 4.39 -5.44 6.20
C ARG A 292 3.54 -6.53 5.54
N TRP A 293 3.93 -7.79 5.65
CA TRP A 293 3.13 -8.91 5.15
C TRP A 293 1.72 -8.95 5.76
N GLN A 294 1.59 -8.69 7.07
CA GLN A 294 0.29 -8.62 7.72
C GLN A 294 -0.55 -7.43 7.22
N ARG A 295 0.05 -6.24 7.11
CA ARG A 295 -0.63 -5.03 6.59
C ARG A 295 -1.12 -5.22 5.15
N GLU A 296 -0.30 -5.85 4.32
CA GLU A 296 -0.60 -6.20 2.92
C GLU A 296 -1.43 -7.49 2.79
N ARG A 297 -1.77 -8.16 3.90
CA ARG A 297 -2.55 -9.42 3.96
C ARG A 297 -1.97 -10.57 3.15
N LEU A 298 -0.64 -10.63 3.07
CA LEU A 298 0.06 -11.71 2.39
C LEU A 298 0.19 -12.95 3.26
N VAL A 299 0.15 -12.74 4.59
CA VAL A 299 0.24 -13.78 5.61
C VAL A 299 -0.88 -13.53 6.63
N ASN A 300 -1.62 -14.60 6.97
CA ASN A 300 -2.65 -14.53 8.00
C ASN A 300 -2.09 -14.84 9.41
N ILE A 301 -2.88 -14.59 10.45
CA ILE A 301 -2.42 -14.77 11.83
C ILE A 301 -2.09 -16.23 12.12
N SER A 302 -2.92 -17.17 11.68
CA SER A 302 -2.71 -18.59 11.96
C SER A 302 -1.47 -19.17 11.25
N GLU A 303 -1.12 -18.66 10.07
CA GLU A 303 0.11 -19.02 9.35
C GLU A 303 1.36 -18.59 10.13
N LEU A 304 1.36 -17.38 10.71
CA LEU A 304 2.45 -16.94 11.59
C LEU A 304 2.50 -17.74 12.90
N GLU A 305 1.34 -18.01 13.51
CA GLU A 305 1.28 -18.83 14.73
C GLU A 305 1.81 -20.25 14.48
N ASN A 306 1.47 -20.85 13.35
CA ASN A 306 1.98 -22.17 12.97
C ASN A 306 3.48 -22.12 12.69
N TYR A 307 3.96 -21.13 11.95
CA TYR A 307 5.39 -20.96 11.69
C TYR A 307 6.19 -20.78 12.97
N GLU A 308 5.73 -19.94 13.89
CA GLU A 308 6.38 -19.76 15.19
C GLU A 308 6.35 -21.03 16.03
N LYS A 309 5.25 -21.79 15.98
CA LYS A 309 5.19 -23.10 16.63
C LYS A 309 6.23 -24.05 16.05
N ASP A 310 6.38 -24.10 14.72
CA ASP A 310 7.40 -24.95 14.08
C ASP A 310 8.81 -24.53 14.51
N LEU A 311 9.10 -23.23 14.61
CA LEU A 311 10.38 -22.72 15.14
C LEU A 311 10.62 -23.15 16.58
N ILE A 312 9.61 -23.04 17.46
CA ILE A 312 9.70 -23.45 18.86
C ILE A 312 9.94 -24.96 18.95
N ASP A 313 9.13 -25.76 18.24
CA ASP A 313 9.17 -27.22 18.27
C ASP A 313 10.54 -27.74 17.79
N GLU A 314 11.12 -27.15 16.73
CA GLU A 314 12.46 -27.51 16.25
C GLU A 314 13.58 -27.07 17.20
N LEU A 315 13.48 -25.88 17.79
CA LEU A 315 14.46 -25.43 18.79
C LEU A 315 14.43 -26.32 20.05
N GLU A 316 13.24 -26.75 20.47
CA GLU A 316 13.08 -27.66 21.61
C GLU A 316 13.65 -29.05 21.30
N ARG A 317 13.42 -29.59 20.09
CA ARG A 317 14.11 -30.81 19.63
C ARG A 317 15.62 -30.65 19.74
N GLU A 318 16.17 -29.56 19.20
CA GLU A 318 17.61 -29.31 19.20
C GLU A 318 18.19 -29.14 20.61
N ARG A 319 17.39 -28.57 21.52
CA ARG A 319 17.71 -28.47 22.95
C ARG A 319 17.81 -29.83 23.61
N LEU A 320 16.82 -30.71 23.39
CA LEU A 320 16.77 -32.04 23.99
C LEU A 320 17.94 -32.92 23.56
N TRP A 321 18.41 -32.77 22.31
CA TRP A 321 19.60 -33.48 21.81
C TRP A 321 20.92 -33.09 22.50
N ARG A 322 20.99 -31.94 23.19
CA ARG A 322 22.25 -31.40 23.74
C ARG A 322 22.65 -31.88 25.12
N GLU A 323 21.74 -32.52 25.88
CA GLU A 323 21.92 -33.03 27.25
C GLU A 323 22.70 -32.09 28.20
N TYR A 324 22.01 -31.48 29.17
CA TYR A 324 22.63 -30.58 30.14
C TYR A 324 23.10 -31.33 31.40
N ASP A 325 24.39 -31.67 31.49
CA ASP A 325 24.98 -32.32 32.67
C ASP A 325 26.18 -31.51 33.22
N THR A 326 25.92 -30.26 33.60
CA THR A 326 26.92 -29.38 34.23
C THR A 326 26.26 -28.22 34.96
N GLU A 327 26.92 -27.75 36.01
CA GLU A 327 26.56 -26.50 36.72
C GLU A 327 27.60 -25.39 36.43
N GLU A 328 28.60 -25.64 35.58
CA GLU A 328 29.65 -24.66 35.27
C GLU A 328 29.13 -23.58 34.31
N GLU A 329 29.09 -22.33 34.77
CA GLU A 329 28.57 -21.18 34.00
C GLU A 329 29.20 -21.04 32.62
N GLN A 330 30.53 -21.21 32.50
CA GLN A 330 31.21 -21.05 31.21
C GLN A 330 30.75 -22.10 30.18
N GLU A 331 30.47 -23.30 30.65
CA GLU A 331 29.98 -24.40 29.84
C GLU A 331 28.50 -24.21 29.46
N LEU A 332 27.67 -23.76 30.41
CA LEU A 332 26.27 -23.40 30.14
C LEU A 332 26.16 -22.27 29.11
N GLN A 333 27.03 -21.26 29.19
CA GLN A 333 27.14 -20.20 28.19
C GLN A 333 27.60 -20.74 26.84
N ARG A 334 28.58 -21.68 26.81
CA ARG A 334 29.05 -22.34 25.58
C ARG A 334 27.90 -23.08 24.88
N GLN A 335 27.13 -23.87 25.62
CA GLN A 335 25.98 -24.60 25.11
C GLN A 335 24.88 -23.66 24.61
N GLY A 336 24.63 -22.55 25.31
CA GLY A 336 23.72 -21.51 24.84
C GLY A 336 24.16 -20.88 23.51
N ARG A 337 25.47 -20.65 23.32
CA ARG A 337 26.03 -20.20 22.03
C ARG A 337 25.88 -21.23 20.93
N GLU A 338 26.03 -22.52 21.21
CA GLU A 338 25.86 -23.59 20.23
C GLU A 338 24.40 -23.73 19.78
N LEU A 339 23.45 -23.58 20.70
CA LEU A 339 22.02 -23.56 20.36
C LEU A 339 21.68 -22.33 19.52
N PHE A 340 22.20 -21.15 19.89
CA PHE A 340 22.06 -19.94 19.08
C PHE A 340 22.66 -20.12 17.67
N GLN A 341 23.86 -20.71 17.57
CA GLN A 341 24.53 -20.95 16.29
C GLN A 341 23.74 -21.91 15.40
N TRP A 342 23.08 -22.92 15.97
CA TRP A 342 22.17 -23.77 15.21
C TRP A 342 21.00 -22.96 14.65
N ALA A 343 20.37 -22.11 15.48
CA ALA A 343 19.23 -21.30 15.05
C ALA A 343 19.60 -20.33 13.92
N GLU A 344 20.85 -19.85 13.88
CA GLU A 344 21.38 -19.02 12.80
C GLU A 344 21.54 -19.75 11.45
N GLN A 345 21.62 -21.08 11.48
CA GLN A 345 21.94 -21.96 10.35
C GLN A 345 20.80 -22.90 9.94
N ALA A 346 19.70 -22.93 10.71
CA ALA A 346 18.53 -23.72 10.38
C ALA A 346 17.93 -23.30 9.01
N ASP A 347 17.16 -24.20 8.38
CA ASP A 347 16.43 -23.95 7.13
C ASP A 347 14.92 -24.08 7.38
N LEU A 348 14.41 -23.23 8.29
CA LEU A 348 13.01 -23.20 8.69
C LEU A 348 12.34 -21.98 8.06
N ALA A 349 11.83 -22.16 6.84
CA ALA A 349 11.17 -21.10 6.10
C ALA A 349 9.65 -21.12 6.33
N ILE A 350 9.05 -19.93 6.53
CA ILE A 350 7.58 -19.77 6.63
C ILE A 350 6.85 -20.27 5.38
N ARG A 351 7.49 -20.13 4.22
CA ARG A 351 7.08 -20.75 2.95
C ARG A 351 8.33 -21.20 2.18
N PRO A 352 8.23 -22.22 1.30
CA PRO A 352 9.37 -22.81 0.62
C PRO A 352 10.30 -21.84 -0.13
N GLN A 353 9.76 -20.75 -0.69
CA GLN A 353 10.54 -19.75 -1.45
C GLN A 353 11.01 -18.56 -0.60
N VAL A 354 10.65 -18.50 0.69
CA VAL A 354 11.07 -17.41 1.59
C VAL A 354 12.46 -17.72 2.13
N ARG A 355 13.47 -17.47 1.30
CA ARG A 355 14.87 -17.84 1.57
C ARG A 355 15.73 -16.74 2.21
N ALA A 356 15.13 -15.60 2.54
CA ALA A 356 15.84 -14.51 3.21
C ALA A 356 16.14 -14.88 4.68
N PRO A 357 17.42 -15.11 5.06
CA PRO A 357 17.74 -15.72 6.37
C PRO A 357 17.30 -14.88 7.58
N TYR A 358 17.27 -13.55 7.42
CA TYR A 358 16.87 -12.64 8.48
C TYR A 358 15.44 -12.91 8.96
N VAL A 359 14.55 -13.44 8.11
CA VAL A 359 13.16 -13.74 8.48
C VAL A 359 13.13 -14.79 9.58
N MET A 360 13.90 -15.87 9.43
CA MET A 360 14.00 -16.94 10.42
C MET A 360 14.76 -16.47 11.67
N ARG A 361 15.96 -15.92 11.49
CA ARG A 361 16.82 -15.46 12.61
C ARG A 361 16.12 -14.43 13.49
N GLY A 362 15.56 -13.40 12.85
CA GLY A 362 14.80 -12.38 13.52
C GLY A 362 13.52 -12.92 14.19
N SER A 363 12.87 -13.95 13.62
CA SER A 363 11.72 -14.60 14.27
C SER A 363 12.11 -15.31 15.57
N PHE A 364 13.27 -15.98 15.64
CA PHE A 364 13.80 -16.48 16.90
C PHE A 364 14.08 -15.35 17.90
N HIS A 365 14.66 -14.24 17.44
CA HIS A 365 14.89 -13.08 18.32
C HIS A 365 13.59 -12.48 18.84
N MET A 366 12.53 -12.44 18.03
CA MET A 366 11.20 -12.01 18.46
C MET A 366 10.61 -12.95 19.52
N LEU A 367 10.69 -14.27 19.30
CA LEU A 367 10.28 -15.30 20.26
C LEU A 367 11.02 -15.18 21.61
N ALA A 368 12.30 -14.86 21.57
CA ALA A 368 13.14 -14.62 22.77
C ALA A 368 12.86 -13.25 23.42
N ASN A 369 12.23 -12.32 22.69
CA ASN A 369 11.90 -10.99 23.17
C ASN A 369 10.52 -10.91 23.83
N ASP A 370 9.64 -11.87 23.56
CA ASP A 370 8.28 -11.93 24.09
C ASP A 370 8.23 -11.90 25.63
N ASP A 371 7.04 -11.60 26.16
CA ASP A 371 6.79 -11.49 27.60
C ASP A 371 5.55 -12.31 28.01
N PRO A 372 5.74 -13.50 28.60
CA PRO A 372 7.02 -14.15 28.90
C PRO A 372 7.73 -14.65 27.62
N PRO A 373 9.08 -14.80 27.63
CA PRO A 373 9.80 -15.34 26.49
C PRO A 373 9.31 -16.75 26.13
N ARG A 374 9.02 -16.97 24.84
CA ARG A 374 8.56 -18.28 24.34
C ARG A 374 9.71 -19.23 24.03
N ILE A 375 10.90 -18.68 23.80
CA ILE A 375 12.16 -19.43 23.73
C ILE A 375 13.22 -18.75 24.60
N TRP A 376 14.27 -19.50 24.90
CA TRP A 376 15.42 -18.98 25.63
C TRP A 376 16.74 -19.59 25.17
N TRP A 377 17.84 -18.86 25.29
CA TRP A 377 19.14 -19.38 24.84
C TRP A 377 19.92 -20.12 25.93
N HIS A 378 19.90 -19.62 27.17
CA HIS A 378 20.66 -20.19 28.28
C HIS A 378 19.97 -21.43 28.88
N PRO A 379 20.67 -22.56 29.14
CA PRO A 379 20.04 -23.79 29.66
C PRO A 379 19.27 -23.58 30.97
N GLU A 380 19.83 -22.81 31.92
CA GLU A 380 19.18 -22.52 33.20
C GLU A 380 18.20 -21.33 33.17
N PHE A 381 17.82 -20.82 32.00
CA PHE A 381 16.99 -19.60 31.93
C PHE A 381 15.69 -19.73 32.74
N VAL A 382 14.97 -20.84 32.60
CA VAL A 382 13.71 -21.10 33.31
C VAL A 382 13.93 -21.14 34.83
N ARG A 383 14.98 -21.84 35.28
CA ARG A 383 15.35 -21.91 36.69
C ARG A 383 15.66 -20.52 37.25
N ARG A 384 16.50 -19.74 36.57
CA ARG A 384 16.84 -18.36 36.99
C ARG A 384 15.63 -17.44 37.01
N LEU A 385 14.70 -17.62 36.06
CA LEU A 385 13.45 -16.86 36.04
C LEU A 385 12.53 -17.23 37.22
N GLN A 386 12.44 -18.52 37.56
CA GLN A 386 11.68 -19.03 38.71
C GLN A 386 12.24 -18.57 40.06
N GLU A 387 13.56 -18.38 40.18
CA GLU A 387 14.21 -17.84 41.38
C GLU A 387 13.91 -16.34 41.59
N ILE A 388 13.58 -15.62 40.50
CA ILE A 388 13.31 -14.17 40.51
C ILE A 388 11.81 -13.85 40.56
N ILE A 389 10.97 -14.75 40.04
CA ILE A 389 9.52 -14.56 39.87
C ILE A 389 8.79 -15.81 40.42
N GLU A 390 7.88 -15.65 41.40
CA GLU A 390 6.79 -16.62 41.58
C GLU A 390 5.97 -16.62 40.29
N LEU A 391 6.31 -17.49 39.34
CA LEU A 391 5.63 -17.52 38.04
C LEU A 391 4.16 -17.91 38.27
N PRO A 392 3.17 -17.03 37.96
CA PRO A 392 1.85 -17.55 37.66
C PRO A 392 1.98 -18.35 36.36
N GLU A 393 1.42 -19.56 36.31
CA GLU A 393 1.30 -20.26 35.03
C GLU A 393 0.64 -19.33 34.00
N PRO A 394 1.13 -19.27 32.74
CA PRO A 394 0.52 -18.47 31.70
C PRO A 394 -0.89 -19.02 31.44
N ASN A 395 -1.87 -18.46 32.14
CA ASN A 395 -3.23 -18.98 32.23
C ASN A 395 -4.10 -18.55 31.03
N SER A 396 -3.50 -17.97 29.98
CA SER A 396 -4.25 -17.66 28.77
C SER A 396 -3.41 -17.65 27.49
N ASP A 397 -4.04 -18.08 26.40
CA ASP A 397 -3.57 -18.01 25.01
C ASP A 397 -3.07 -16.62 24.56
N TRP A 398 -3.35 -15.55 25.32
CA TRP A 398 -3.00 -14.16 25.02
C TRP A 398 -1.49 -13.91 25.06
N GLU A 399 -0.81 -14.47 26.07
CA GLU A 399 0.63 -14.25 26.33
C GLU A 399 1.54 -15.00 25.36
N ARG A 400 0.98 -15.85 24.49
CA ARG A 400 1.73 -16.67 23.53
C ARG A 400 1.70 -16.14 22.09
N ARG A 401 1.08 -14.98 21.84
CA ARG A 401 0.91 -14.42 20.49
C ARG A 401 2.16 -13.72 19.98
N PRO A 402 2.38 -13.67 18.64
CA PRO A 402 3.37 -12.78 18.05
C PRO A 402 3.20 -11.34 18.57
N SER A 403 4.30 -10.69 18.94
CA SER A 403 4.30 -9.34 19.53
C SER A 403 3.52 -8.30 18.72
N GLU A 404 3.53 -8.40 17.38
CA GLU A 404 2.80 -7.51 16.48
C GLU A 404 1.29 -7.68 16.64
N VAL A 405 0.83 -8.93 16.76
CA VAL A 405 -0.58 -9.27 17.01
C VAL A 405 -0.98 -8.81 18.42
N ALA A 406 -0.09 -8.96 19.40
CA ALA A 406 -0.32 -8.49 20.77
C ALA A 406 -0.46 -6.97 20.86
N HIS A 407 0.35 -6.22 20.09
CA HIS A 407 0.29 -4.76 20.02
C HIS A 407 -0.96 -4.27 19.26
N LEU A 408 -1.32 -4.90 18.14
CA LEU A 408 -2.47 -4.50 17.32
C LEU A 408 -3.84 -4.92 17.92
N PHE A 409 -3.90 -6.03 18.66
CA PHE A 409 -5.14 -6.65 19.13
C PHE A 409 -5.25 -6.82 20.66
N ASN A 410 -4.60 -5.94 21.43
CA ASN A 410 -4.66 -5.92 22.91
C ASN A 410 -6.13 -6.06 23.43
N PRO A 411 -6.45 -6.97 24.38
CA PRO A 411 -7.80 -7.20 24.86
C PRO A 411 -8.37 -5.96 25.53
N ALA A 412 -7.54 -5.13 26.17
CA ALA A 412 -7.99 -3.87 26.74
C ALA A 412 -8.44 -2.88 25.66
N PHE A 413 -7.72 -2.81 24.54
CA PHE A 413 -8.09 -1.99 23.38
C PHE A 413 -9.36 -2.54 22.72
N CYS A 414 -9.39 -3.83 22.42
CA CYS A 414 -10.55 -4.51 21.84
C CYS A 414 -11.79 -4.38 22.75
N ALA A 415 -11.64 -4.54 24.07
CA ALA A 415 -12.69 -4.31 25.05
C ALA A 415 -13.21 -2.87 25.02
N GLY A 416 -12.31 -1.89 24.83
CA GLY A 416 -12.67 -0.48 24.63
C GLY A 416 -13.54 -0.29 23.40
N LEU A 417 -13.15 -0.85 22.26
CA LEU A 417 -13.91 -0.79 21.00
C LEU A 417 -15.27 -1.48 21.11
N LEU A 418 -15.30 -2.68 21.67
CA LEU A 418 -16.53 -3.45 21.89
C LEU A 418 -17.47 -2.68 22.82
N ARG A 419 -16.97 -2.14 23.93
CA ARG A 419 -17.75 -1.32 24.86
C ARG A 419 -18.31 -0.07 24.18
N ASP A 420 -17.52 0.61 23.36
CA ASP A 420 -17.97 1.82 22.66
C ASP A 420 -19.05 1.48 21.62
N ALA A 421 -18.94 0.36 20.90
CA ALA A 421 -19.99 -0.12 20.02
C ALA A 421 -21.25 -0.54 20.79
N ILE A 422 -21.12 -1.28 21.90
CA ILE A 422 -22.24 -1.68 22.78
C ILE A 422 -22.96 -0.46 23.33
N LYS A 423 -22.23 0.53 23.86
CA LYS A 423 -22.81 1.77 24.39
C LYS A 423 -23.62 2.50 23.32
N ASN A 424 -23.06 2.60 22.12
CA ASN A 424 -23.71 3.29 21.02
C ASN A 424 -24.93 2.52 20.48
N PHE A 425 -24.91 1.18 20.50
CA PHE A 425 -26.10 0.38 20.24
C PHE A 425 -27.16 0.61 21.33
N GLN A 426 -26.75 0.60 22.60
CA GLN A 426 -27.63 0.78 23.76
C GLN A 426 -28.35 2.13 23.76
N ASN A 427 -27.69 3.19 23.29
CA ASN A 427 -28.29 4.50 23.11
C ASN A 427 -29.47 4.51 22.13
N GLU A 428 -29.51 3.57 21.17
CA GLU A 428 -30.58 3.43 20.18
C GLU A 428 -31.61 2.35 20.59
N LYS A 429 -31.15 1.29 21.27
CA LYS A 429 -31.95 0.17 21.75
C LYS A 429 -31.55 -0.18 23.19
N VAL A 430 -32.42 0.18 24.13
CA VAL A 430 -32.16 0.10 25.58
C VAL A 430 -31.79 -1.31 26.05
N ASP A 431 -32.36 -2.34 25.42
CA ASP A 431 -32.17 -3.76 25.76
C ASP A 431 -30.73 -4.28 25.61
N GLY A 432 -29.83 -3.50 25.01
CA GLY A 432 -28.44 -3.85 24.81
C GLY A 432 -28.17 -4.62 23.52
N LEU A 433 -26.88 -4.83 23.22
CA LEU A 433 -26.43 -5.50 22.00
C LEU A 433 -26.61 -7.01 22.12
N PRO A 434 -27.34 -7.68 21.21
CA PRO A 434 -27.39 -9.15 21.17
C PRO A 434 -26.00 -9.77 21.06
N PHE A 435 -25.70 -10.75 21.92
CA PHE A 435 -24.37 -11.37 22.03
C PHE A 435 -23.76 -11.78 20.69
N ALA A 436 -24.56 -12.37 19.80
CA ALA A 436 -24.09 -12.82 18.49
C ALA A 436 -23.54 -11.68 17.61
N LEU A 437 -24.13 -10.47 17.67
CA LEU A 437 -23.69 -9.34 16.86
C LEU A 437 -22.30 -8.81 17.27
N LEU A 438 -21.85 -9.12 18.49
CA LEU A 438 -20.52 -8.73 18.97
C LEU A 438 -19.42 -9.21 18.02
N PHE A 439 -19.54 -10.44 17.51
CA PHE A 439 -18.51 -11.07 16.67
C PHE A 439 -18.37 -10.45 15.29
N LEU A 440 -19.29 -9.57 14.89
CA LEU A 440 -19.20 -8.83 13.63
C LEU A 440 -18.52 -7.47 13.80
N ILE A 441 -18.38 -6.97 15.03
CA ILE A 441 -17.89 -5.61 15.31
C ILE A 441 -16.40 -5.47 14.94
N LEU A 442 -15.52 -6.26 15.58
CA LEU A 442 -14.08 -6.16 15.35
C LEU A 442 -13.67 -6.49 13.90
N PRO A 443 -14.22 -7.52 13.22
CA PRO A 443 -13.89 -7.79 11.82
C PRO A 443 -14.26 -6.67 10.85
N ILE A 444 -15.28 -5.86 11.16
CA ILE A 444 -15.67 -4.70 10.34
C ILE A 444 -14.71 -3.53 10.59
N ILE A 445 -14.38 -3.27 11.85
CA ILE A 445 -13.66 -2.05 12.24
C ILE A 445 -12.15 -2.22 12.09
N LEU A 446 -11.57 -3.37 12.47
CA LEU A 446 -10.13 -3.57 12.41
C LEU A 446 -9.63 -3.82 10.98
N HIS A 447 -10.53 -4.21 10.08
CA HIS A 447 -10.23 -4.37 8.67
C HIS A 447 -10.30 -3.02 7.92
N LYS A 448 -9.14 -2.38 7.72
CA LYS A 448 -9.02 -1.01 7.18
C LYS A 448 -9.85 -0.72 5.91
N PRO A 449 -9.84 -1.52 4.83
CA PRO A 449 -10.65 -1.27 3.64
C PRO A 449 -12.16 -1.32 3.92
N THR A 450 -12.62 -2.26 4.75
CA THR A 450 -14.04 -2.28 5.14
C THR A 450 -14.37 -1.03 5.96
N ARG A 451 -13.50 -0.64 6.90
CA ARG A 451 -13.66 0.55 7.75
C ARG A 451 -13.70 1.85 6.92
N GLU A 452 -12.83 1.99 5.92
CA GLU A 452 -12.74 3.16 5.06
C GLU A 452 -13.93 3.28 4.10
N LEU A 453 -14.46 2.15 3.63
CA LEU A 453 -15.69 2.10 2.82
C LEU A 453 -16.95 2.43 3.62
N LEU A 454 -16.93 2.31 4.96
CA LEU A 454 -18.11 2.58 5.79
C LEU A 454 -18.66 3.99 5.53
N PRO A 455 -19.99 4.14 5.41
CA PRO A 455 -20.59 5.42 5.07
C PRO A 455 -20.25 6.47 6.14
N ARG A 456 -20.18 7.73 5.73
CA ARG A 456 -19.85 8.85 6.64
C ARG A 456 -20.97 9.12 7.65
N ASN A 457 -22.22 8.82 7.28
CA ASN A 457 -23.40 9.01 8.10
C ASN A 457 -24.23 7.72 8.17
N ILE A 458 -25.12 7.67 9.16
CA ILE A 458 -25.92 6.46 9.44
C ILE A 458 -27.21 6.38 8.62
N SER A 459 -27.56 7.42 7.86
CA SER A 459 -28.80 7.45 7.07
C SER A 459 -28.82 6.37 5.97
N LYS A 460 -27.65 5.91 5.53
CA LYS A 460 -27.53 4.83 4.57
C LYS A 460 -27.73 3.47 5.26
N LYS A 461 -28.85 2.81 4.94
CA LYS A 461 -29.20 1.48 5.48
C LYS A 461 -28.18 0.42 5.07
N GLN A 462 -27.91 -0.52 5.97
CA GLN A 462 -26.86 -1.53 5.82
C GLN A 462 -26.98 -2.38 4.54
N HIS A 463 -28.18 -2.88 4.21
CA HIS A 463 -28.38 -3.66 3.00
C HIS A 463 -28.14 -2.88 1.71
N VAL A 464 -28.47 -1.59 1.69
CA VAL A 464 -28.23 -0.72 0.52
C VAL A 464 -26.74 -0.53 0.33
N TRP A 465 -26.02 -0.21 1.40
CA TRP A 465 -24.56 -0.06 1.36
C TRP A 465 -23.86 -1.36 0.96
N LEU A 466 -24.23 -2.50 1.53
CA LEU A 466 -23.61 -3.80 1.19
C LEU A 466 -23.89 -4.24 -0.27
N ARG A 467 -24.98 -3.78 -0.87
CA ARG A 467 -25.26 -4.02 -2.30
C ARG A 467 -24.35 -3.19 -3.20
N GLU A 468 -24.05 -1.96 -2.78
CA GLU A 468 -23.17 -1.03 -3.51
C GLU A 468 -21.68 -1.27 -3.27
N ASN A 469 -21.33 -2.00 -2.20
CA ASN A 469 -19.95 -2.31 -1.81
C ASN A 469 -19.81 -3.83 -1.58
N PRO A 470 -20.03 -4.68 -2.60
CA PRO A 470 -19.98 -6.13 -2.46
C PRO A 470 -18.62 -6.64 -1.96
N GLU A 471 -17.54 -5.90 -2.23
CA GLU A 471 -16.18 -6.17 -1.76
C GLU A 471 -16.06 -6.23 -0.23
N ALA A 472 -16.94 -5.55 0.50
CA ALA A 472 -16.97 -5.63 1.96
C ALA A 472 -17.26 -7.06 2.47
N ARG A 473 -17.96 -7.88 1.67
CA ARG A 473 -18.27 -9.29 1.99
C ARG A 473 -17.17 -10.26 1.60
N ILE A 474 -16.29 -9.89 0.66
CA ILE A 474 -15.21 -10.77 0.18
C ILE A 474 -14.31 -11.11 1.37
N GLY A 475 -14.13 -12.40 1.64
CA GLY A 475 -13.32 -12.92 2.76
C GLY A 475 -13.87 -12.61 4.17
N PHE A 476 -15.03 -11.98 4.31
CA PHE A 476 -15.54 -11.53 5.62
C PHE A 476 -15.76 -12.70 6.59
N ALA A 477 -16.33 -13.81 6.11
CA ALA A 477 -16.54 -15.01 6.93
C ALA A 477 -15.23 -15.66 7.42
N HIS A 478 -14.13 -15.53 6.69
CA HIS A 478 -12.82 -15.98 7.15
C HIS A 478 -12.29 -15.04 8.24
N ARG A 479 -12.30 -13.72 7.98
CA ARG A 479 -11.89 -12.71 8.96
C ARG A 479 -12.65 -12.81 10.28
N THR A 480 -13.96 -13.04 10.22
CA THR A 480 -14.79 -13.22 11.42
C THR A 480 -14.37 -14.45 12.23
N ARG A 481 -13.97 -15.55 11.57
CA ARG A 481 -13.43 -16.73 12.28
C ARG A 481 -12.09 -16.42 12.94
N ASP A 482 -11.19 -15.74 12.24
CA ASP A 482 -9.84 -15.44 12.72
C ASP A 482 -9.88 -14.47 13.92
N ILE A 483 -10.78 -13.48 13.90
CA ILE A 483 -10.94 -12.46 14.95
C ILE A 483 -11.87 -12.93 16.08
N MET A 484 -12.52 -14.09 15.96
CA MET A 484 -13.47 -14.58 16.96
C MET A 484 -12.81 -14.74 18.35
N LYS A 485 -11.60 -15.31 18.40
CA LYS A 485 -10.84 -15.51 19.63
C LYS A 485 -10.51 -14.17 20.31
N ILE A 486 -10.02 -13.21 19.53
CA ILE A 486 -9.74 -11.83 19.97
C ILE A 486 -11.01 -11.15 20.51
N SER A 487 -12.15 -11.34 19.84
CA SER A 487 -13.43 -10.77 20.30
C SER A 487 -13.88 -11.34 21.65
N LYS A 488 -13.68 -12.65 21.88
CA LYS A 488 -13.97 -13.30 23.16
C LYS A 488 -13.05 -12.79 24.27
N GLU A 489 -11.76 -12.63 23.99
CA GLU A 489 -10.79 -12.10 24.95
C GLU A 489 -11.09 -10.64 25.32
N GLY A 490 -11.39 -9.80 24.33
CA GLY A 490 -11.83 -8.41 24.57
C GLY A 490 -13.13 -8.35 25.39
N LEU A 491 -14.10 -9.21 25.11
CA LEU A 491 -15.31 -9.32 25.92
C LEU A 491 -14.99 -9.74 27.36
N SER A 492 -14.20 -10.81 27.53
CA SER A 492 -13.81 -11.34 28.84
C SER A 492 -13.11 -10.27 29.68
N PHE A 493 -12.15 -9.55 29.10
CA PHE A 493 -11.48 -8.43 29.76
C PHE A 493 -12.48 -7.32 30.16
N GLY A 494 -13.40 -6.97 29.26
CA GLY A 494 -14.45 -5.98 29.53
C GLY A 494 -15.37 -6.37 30.68
N LEU A 495 -15.74 -7.65 30.78
CA LEU A 495 -16.54 -8.23 31.87
C LEU A 495 -15.77 -8.25 33.19
N GLN A 496 -14.53 -8.76 33.21
CA GLN A 496 -13.67 -8.79 34.39
C GLN A 496 -13.40 -7.40 34.95
N LYS A 497 -13.18 -6.41 34.08
CA LYS A 497 -13.01 -5.02 34.50
C LYS A 497 -14.34 -4.34 34.81
N GLY A 498 -15.48 -5.00 34.63
CA GLY A 498 -16.82 -4.46 34.91
C GLY A 498 -17.21 -3.30 34.01
N ALA A 499 -16.62 -3.18 32.81
CA ALA A 499 -16.88 -2.13 31.84
C ALA A 499 -17.99 -2.52 30.84
N ILE A 500 -18.22 -3.82 30.69
CA ILE A 500 -19.33 -4.47 29.97
C ILE A 500 -20.04 -5.36 30.98
N ALA A 501 -21.36 -5.51 30.86
CA ALA A 501 -22.15 -6.49 31.61
C ALA A 501 -23.07 -7.26 30.65
N ILE A 502 -23.53 -8.43 31.10
CA ILE A 502 -24.52 -9.26 30.40
C ILE A 502 -25.85 -9.14 31.16
N THR A 503 -26.95 -8.89 30.45
CA THR A 503 -28.30 -8.88 31.03
C THR A 503 -28.83 -10.30 31.20
N ASP A 504 -29.94 -10.46 31.92
CA ASP A 504 -30.57 -11.76 32.13
C ASP A 504 -31.07 -12.40 30.83
N GLU A 505 -31.34 -11.57 29.80
CA GLU A 505 -31.72 -11.98 28.45
C GLU A 505 -30.51 -12.29 27.54
N GLY A 506 -29.29 -12.21 28.07
CA GLY A 506 -28.06 -12.49 27.32
C GLY A 506 -27.58 -11.36 26.41
N ASN A 507 -28.12 -10.15 26.55
CA ASN A 507 -27.64 -8.97 25.82
C ASN A 507 -26.45 -8.33 26.53
N LEU A 508 -25.62 -7.64 25.75
CA LEU A 508 -24.44 -6.93 26.25
C LEU A 508 -24.77 -5.46 26.45
N VAL A 509 -24.47 -4.93 27.63
CA VAL A 509 -24.68 -3.52 27.99
C VAL A 509 -23.39 -2.88 28.48
N SER A 510 -23.27 -1.56 28.25
CA SER A 510 -22.13 -0.79 28.74
C SER A 510 -22.40 -0.32 30.17
N THR A 511 -21.38 -0.36 31.04
CA THR A 511 -21.50 0.16 32.41
C THR A 511 -20.93 1.59 32.50
N SER A 512 -21.11 2.25 33.66
CA SER A 512 -20.50 3.55 33.94
C SER A 512 -18.97 3.50 34.02
N LYS A 513 -18.37 2.32 34.22
CA LYS A 513 -16.93 2.13 34.31
C LYS A 513 -16.27 2.26 32.94
N ARG A 514 -15.28 3.13 32.84
CA ARG A 514 -14.45 3.33 31.65
C ARG A 514 -13.14 2.55 31.78
N LEU A 515 -12.69 1.95 30.69
CA LEU A 515 -11.37 1.33 30.62
C LEU A 515 -10.30 2.42 30.45
N SER A 516 -9.22 2.33 31.23
CA SER A 516 -8.08 3.24 31.13
C SER A 516 -7.40 3.07 29.77
N ARG A 517 -7.11 4.19 29.10
CA ARG A 517 -6.52 4.23 27.75
C ARG A 517 -5.05 4.69 27.77
N LYS A 518 -4.41 4.73 28.94
CA LYS A 518 -3.25 5.61 29.19
C LYS A 518 -1.93 5.28 28.48
N ASN A 519 -1.76 4.14 27.80
CA ASN A 519 -0.43 3.75 27.28
C ASN A 519 -0.39 3.29 25.80
N LEU A 520 -1.39 3.60 24.97
CA LEU A 520 -1.41 3.13 23.56
C LEU A 520 -0.75 4.08 22.54
N VAL A 521 -0.39 5.31 22.94
CA VAL A 521 -0.18 6.42 21.96
C VAL A 521 1.12 7.20 22.22
N ALA A 522 2.19 6.54 22.66
CA ALA A 522 3.43 7.24 22.99
C ALA A 522 4.46 7.32 21.83
N VAL A 523 4.20 6.78 20.64
CA VAL A 523 5.30 6.51 19.69
C VAL A 523 5.16 7.17 18.31
N GLU A 524 3.96 7.41 17.73
CA GLU A 524 3.87 8.03 16.39
C GLU A 524 2.58 8.87 16.16
N PRO A 525 2.67 10.07 15.52
CA PRO A 525 1.52 10.94 15.22
C PRO A 525 0.47 10.30 14.28
N ASN A 526 0.91 9.48 13.32
CA ASN A 526 0.00 8.82 12.37
C ASN A 526 -0.84 7.72 13.05
N LEU A 527 -0.25 7.00 14.01
CA LEU A 527 -0.92 5.96 14.78
C LEU A 527 -2.06 6.53 15.64
N GLU A 528 -1.88 7.73 16.21
CA GLU A 528 -2.93 8.42 16.97
C GLU A 528 -4.18 8.71 16.10
N THR A 529 -3.98 9.13 14.86
CA THR A 529 -5.10 9.41 13.94
C THR A 529 -5.87 8.15 13.54
N GLU A 530 -5.16 7.04 13.32
CA GLU A 530 -5.79 5.76 12.97
C GLU A 530 -6.57 5.17 14.14
N VAL A 531 -5.99 5.19 15.35
CA VAL A 531 -6.67 4.72 16.57
C VAL A 531 -7.96 5.51 16.82
N LYS A 532 -7.92 6.85 16.67
CA LYS A 532 -9.13 7.70 16.79
C LYS A 532 -10.19 7.36 15.73
N ASP A 533 -9.79 7.05 14.50
CA ASP A 533 -10.74 6.61 13.47
C ASP A 533 -11.39 5.27 13.83
N ILE A 534 -10.60 4.28 14.26
CA ILE A 534 -11.08 2.97 14.70
C ILE A 534 -12.11 3.12 15.83
N GLU A 535 -11.80 3.91 16.86
CA GLU A 535 -12.72 4.19 17.97
C GLU A 535 -14.04 4.83 17.50
N ARG A 536 -13.94 5.86 16.65
CA ARG A 536 -15.13 6.53 16.08
C ARG A 536 -15.99 5.56 15.28
N ARG A 537 -15.35 4.68 14.49
CA ARG A 537 -16.02 3.68 13.66
C ARG A 537 -16.65 2.57 14.48
N ALA A 538 -16.09 2.24 15.65
CA ALA A 538 -16.74 1.33 16.59
C ALA A 538 -18.11 1.83 17.07
N GLY A 539 -18.18 3.10 17.49
CA GLY A 539 -19.45 3.71 17.85
C GLY A 539 -20.44 3.77 16.67
N PHE A 540 -19.95 4.01 15.46
CA PHE A 540 -20.78 3.99 14.25
C PHE A 540 -21.42 2.62 14.00
N VAL A 541 -20.63 1.54 14.01
CA VAL A 541 -21.12 0.17 13.75
C VAL A 541 -22.17 -0.25 14.78
N GLY A 542 -21.97 0.11 16.06
CA GLY A 542 -22.95 -0.10 17.12
C GLY A 542 -24.33 0.50 16.81
N ARG A 543 -24.38 1.80 16.49
CA ARG A 543 -25.64 2.45 16.08
C ARG A 543 -26.22 1.81 14.81
N TRP A 544 -25.36 1.47 13.85
CA TRP A 544 -25.79 0.95 12.56
C TRP A 544 -26.44 -0.42 12.68
N PHE A 545 -25.92 -1.29 13.54
CA PHE A 545 -26.56 -2.57 13.87
C PHE A 545 -27.91 -2.38 14.56
N ALA A 546 -28.08 -1.38 15.42
CA ALA A 546 -29.36 -1.11 16.07
C ALA A 546 -30.48 -0.83 15.05
N GLN A 547 -30.15 -0.19 13.92
CA GLN A 547 -31.08 0.14 12.83
C GLN A 547 -31.26 -0.97 11.78
N SER A 548 -30.49 -2.07 11.84
CA SER A 548 -30.38 -3.05 10.76
C SER A 548 -31.36 -4.25 10.86
N GLY A 549 -32.30 -4.22 11.81
CA GLY A 549 -33.34 -5.24 11.96
C GLY A 549 -32.96 -6.35 12.93
N SER A 550 -33.32 -7.60 12.60
CA SER A 550 -33.05 -8.78 13.45
C SER A 550 -31.61 -9.25 13.34
N VAL A 551 -31.10 -9.95 14.36
CA VAL A 551 -29.75 -10.55 14.35
C VAL A 551 -29.54 -11.42 13.11
N LYS A 552 -30.49 -12.31 12.83
CA LYS A 552 -30.47 -13.19 11.64
C LYS A 552 -30.34 -12.40 10.34
N THR A 553 -31.07 -11.29 10.24
CA THR A 553 -31.03 -10.41 9.08
C THR A 553 -29.64 -9.80 8.89
N VAL A 554 -29.01 -9.30 9.96
CA VAL A 554 -27.66 -8.72 9.90
C VAL A 554 -26.64 -9.76 9.44
N PHE A 555 -26.67 -10.97 10.02
CA PHE A 555 -25.77 -12.06 9.62
C PHE A 555 -25.92 -12.44 8.13
N ILE A 556 -27.16 -12.61 7.66
CA ILE A 556 -27.45 -12.89 6.24
C ILE A 556 -26.93 -11.75 5.35
N MET A 557 -27.15 -10.50 5.73
CA MET A 557 -26.64 -9.35 4.98
C MET A 557 -25.12 -9.40 4.86
N TRP A 558 -24.39 -9.83 5.88
CA TRP A 558 -22.93 -9.95 5.84
C TRP A 558 -22.43 -11.25 5.19
N GLY A 559 -23.31 -12.12 4.71
CA GLY A 559 -22.93 -13.38 4.07
C GLY A 559 -22.41 -14.42 5.06
N ILE A 560 -22.76 -14.29 6.34
CA ILE A 560 -22.38 -15.24 7.40
C ILE A 560 -23.64 -16.01 7.80
N ARG A 561 -23.54 -17.34 7.89
CA ARG A 561 -24.62 -18.16 8.45
C ARG A 561 -24.63 -17.96 9.97
N PRO A 562 -25.77 -17.55 10.57
CA PRO A 562 -25.89 -17.27 12.00
C PRO A 562 -25.46 -18.42 12.89
#